data_AF-A0A4V3RZQ2-F1
#
_entry.id   AF-A0A4V3RZQ2-F1
#
_cell.length_a   1.000
_cell.length_b   1.000
_cell.length_c   1.000
_cell.angle_alpha   90.00
_cell.angle_beta   90.00
_cell.angle_gamma   90.00
#
_symmetry.space_group_name_H-M   'P 1'
#
loop_
_entity.id
_entity.type
_entity.pdbx_description
1 polymer ?
#
loop_
_entity_poly.entity_id
_entity_poly.type
_entity_poly.pdbx_seq_one_letter_code
_entity_poly.pdbx_strand_id
1 'polypeptide(L)' 'MTVKLLKPYKGFEIEKSYEEKADGTIKKDTIVYTAYADDEDNSLFDAATTLSELKKKIDIYTK' A
#
# COMPACT_ATOMS: atom_id res chain seq x y z
N MET A 1 -12.91 3.00 -7.51
CA MET A 1 -11.72 2.59 -6.73
C MET A 1 -11.04 3.86 -6.25
N THR A 2 -10.87 3.99 -4.95
CA THR A 2 -10.30 5.17 -4.30
C THR A 2 -8.87 4.87 -3.90
N VAL A 3 -7.96 5.79 -4.23
CA VAL A 3 -6.53 5.65 -3.99
C VAL A 3 -6.06 6.78 -3.08
N LYS A 4 -5.24 6.43 -2.08
CA LYS A 4 -4.64 7.38 -1.15
C LYS A 4 -3.18 7.05 -0.91
N LEU A 5 -2.30 8.01 -1.17
CA LEU A 5 -0.92 7.94 -0.74
C LEU A 5 -0.84 8.10 0.78
N LEU A 6 -0.02 7.27 1.41
CA LEU A 6 0.28 7.31 2.83
C LEU A 6 1.70 7.85 3.05
N LYS A 7 2.06 8.01 4.32
CA LYS A 7 3.44 8.34 4.67
C LYS A 7 4.38 7.25 4.13
N PRO A 8 5.43 7.62 3.37
CA PRO A 8 6.46 6.69 2.90
C PRO A 8 7.08 5.89 4.05
N TYR A 9 7.60 4.71 3.73
CA TYR A 9 8.21 3.83 4.72
C TYR A 9 9.53 3.25 4.20
N LYS A 10 10.65 3.57 4.87
CA LYS A 10 11.99 3.07 4.54
C LYS A 10 12.42 3.25 3.07
N GLY A 11 12.07 4.39 2.46
CA GLY A 11 12.38 4.67 1.06
C GLY A 11 11.39 4.03 0.07
N PHE A 12 10.25 3.53 0.54
CA PHE A 12 9.16 3.07 -0.31
C PHE A 12 7.98 4.03 -0.23
N GLU A 13 7.40 4.39 -1.38
CA GLU A 13 6.10 5.05 -1.44
C GLU A 13 5.02 4.03 -1.11
N ILE A 14 4.05 4.43 -0.26
CA ILE A 14 2.99 3.55 0.19
C ILE A 14 1.66 4.07 -0.30
N GLU A 15 0.98 3.28 -1.11
CA GLU A 15 -0.38 3.52 -1.56
C GLU A 15 -1.36 2.65 -0.79
N LYS A 16 -2.53 3.21 -0.46
CA LYS A 16 -3.70 2.46 -0.02
C LYS A 16 -4.82 2.63 -1.03
N SER A 17 -5.26 1.53 -1.62
CA SER A 17 -6.40 1.48 -2.53
C SER A 17 -7.55 0.66 -1.95
N TYR A 18 -8.79 1.06 -2.25
CA TYR A 18 -9.99 0.38 -1.77
C TYR A 18 -11.22 0.74 -2.62
N GLU A 19 -12.26 -0.08 -2.55
CA GLU A 19 -13.59 0.27 -3.04
C GLU A 19 -14.44 0.91 -1.95
N GLU A 20 -15.37 1.76 -2.39
CA GLU A 20 -16.41 2.34 -1.55
C GLU A 20 -17.75 1.64 -1.86
N LYS A 21 -18.60 1.52 -0.85
CA LYS A 21 -19.99 1.10 -1.00
C LYS A 21 -20.83 2.28 -1.51
N ALA A 22 -22.06 1.99 -1.91
CA ALA A 22 -23.01 3.02 -2.33
C ALA A 22 -23.29 4.09 -1.25
N ASP A 23 -23.07 3.77 0.02
CA ASP A 23 -23.23 4.68 1.16
C ASP A 23 -21.96 5.51 1.48
N GLY A 24 -20.90 5.40 0.66
CA GLY A 24 -19.62 6.08 0.85
C GLY A 24 -18.70 5.44 1.91
N THR A 25 -19.09 4.33 2.53
CA THR A 25 -18.22 3.59 3.45
C THR A 25 -17.25 2.67 2.71
N ILE A 26 -16.08 2.41 3.29
CA ILE A 26 -15.05 1.57 2.67
C ILE A 26 -15.46 0.08 2.73
N LYS A 27 -15.35 -0.64 1.61
CA LYS A 27 -15.40 -2.11 1.58
C LYS A 27 -14.06 -2.67 2.09
N LYS A 28 -14.02 -3.11 3.35
CA LYS A 28 -12.77 -3.47 4.04
C LYS A 28 -12.02 -4.63 3.37
N ASP A 29 -12.76 -5.57 2.81
CA ASP A 29 -12.33 -6.74 2.03
C ASP A 29 -11.60 -6.37 0.73
N THR A 30 -11.74 -5.12 0.27
CA THR A 30 -11.08 -4.61 -0.95
C THR A 30 -9.86 -3.75 -0.66
N ILE A 31 -9.48 -3.57 0.61
CA ILE A 31 -8.33 -2.74 0.96
C ILE A 31 -7.05 -3.47 0.54
N VAL A 32 -6.25 -2.77 -0.26
CA VAL A 32 -4.91 -3.19 -0.64
C VAL A 32 -3.94 -2.06 -0.29
N TYR A 33 -2.81 -2.43 0.29
CA TYR A 33 -1.68 -1.57 0.51
C TYR A 33 -0.58 -2.00 -0.46
N THR A 34 -0.05 -1.06 -1.21
CA THR A 34 0.97 -1.29 -2.23
C THR A 34 2.20 -0.47 -1.88
N ALA A 35 3.39 -1.08 -1.99
CA ALA A 35 4.66 -0.40 -1.86
C ALA A 35 5.33 -0.28 -3.23
N TYR A 36 5.84 0.91 -3.53
CA TYR A 36 6.63 1.20 -4.71
C TYR A 36 8.04 1.60 -4.28
N ALA A 37 9.05 1.08 -4.96
CA ALA A 37 10.44 1.49 -4.75
C ALA A 37 10.65 2.90 -5.31
N ASP A 38 11.39 3.75 -4.60
CA ASP A 38 11.75 5.13 -5.00
C ASP A 38 12.86 5.15 -6.09
N ASP A 39 12.83 4.20 -7.01
CA ASP A 39 13.66 4.19 -8.22
C ASP A 39 12.94 4.94 -9.36
N GLU A 40 13.65 5.31 -10.43
CA GLU A 40 13.11 6.14 -11.54
C GLU A 40 11.78 5.62 -12.13
N ASP A 41 11.51 4.32 -12.02
CA ASP A 41 10.30 3.67 -12.54
C ASP A 41 9.15 3.50 -11.52
N ASN A 42 9.31 3.95 -10.26
CA ASN A 42 8.34 3.65 -9.18
C ASN A 42 7.93 2.17 -9.18
N SER A 43 8.93 1.29 -9.30
CA SER A 43 8.68 -0.14 -9.53
C SER A 43 7.89 -0.72 -8.37
N LEU A 44 6.83 -1.47 -8.71
CA LEU A 44 6.04 -2.22 -7.73
C LEU A 44 6.97 -3.16 -6.94
N PHE A 45 7.06 -2.92 -5.64
CA PHE A 45 7.83 -3.78 -4.73
C PHE A 45 6.97 -4.95 -4.25
N ASP A 46 5.87 -4.68 -3.54
CA ASP A 46 4.96 -5.70 -3.01
C ASP A 46 3.60 -5.09 -2.63
N ALA A 47 2.61 -5.93 -2.36
CA ALA A 47 1.30 -5.55 -1.84
C ALA A 47 0.81 -6.47 -0.70
N ALA A 48 -0.06 -5.94 0.16
CA ALA A 48 -0.70 -6.70 1.23
C ALA A 48 -2.08 -6.13 1.58
N THR A 49 -2.94 -6.93 2.21
CA THR A 49 -4.27 -6.48 2.66
C THR A 49 -4.22 -5.65 3.95
N THR A 50 -3.08 -5.65 4.64
CA THR A 50 -2.85 -4.81 5.83
C THR A 50 -1.52 -4.07 5.74
N LEU A 51 -1.49 -2.85 6.26
CA LEU A 51 -0.27 -2.04 6.31
C LEU A 51 0.85 -2.70 7.13
N SER A 52 0.48 -3.40 8.21
CA SER A 52 1.47 -4.07 9.07
C SER A 52 2.18 -5.21 8.34
N GLU A 53 1.45 -5.97 7.53
CA GLU A 53 2.05 -7.05 6.73
C GLU A 53 2.96 -6.49 5.65
N LEU A 54 2.53 -5.45 4.93
CA LEU A 54 3.36 -4.78 3.93
C LEU A 54 4.67 -4.26 4.55
N LYS A 55 4.58 -3.58 5.70
CA LYS A 55 5.77 -3.08 6.42
C LYS A 55 6.70 -4.21 6.82
N LYS A 56 6.16 -5.34 7.29
CA LYS A 56 6.97 -6.52 7.64
C LYS A 56 7.74 -7.07 6.44
N LYS A 57 7.14 -7.08 5.24
CA LYS A 57 7.83 -7.48 4.00
C LYS A 57 8.96 -6.52 3.64
N ILE A 58 8.71 -5.21 3.72
CA ILE A 58 9.75 -4.17 3.53
C ILE A 58 10.87 -4.33 4.57
N ASP A 59 10.52 -4.58 5.84
CA ASP A 59 11.50 -4.79 6.91
C ASP A 59 12.40 -6.00 6.67
N ILE A 60 11.88 -7.07 6.06
CA ILE A 60 12.65 -8.25 5.70
C ILE A 60 13.59 -7.96 4.53
N TYR A 61 13.14 -7.17 3.55
CA TYR A 61 13.94 -6.81 2.38
C TYR A 61 15.06 -5.81 2.69
N THR A 62 14.78 -4.83 3.56
CA THR A 62 15.71 -3.76 3.95
C THR A 62 16.66 -4.13 5.09
N LYS A 63 16.76 -5.43 5.41
CA LYS A 63 17.59 -5.96 6.49
C LYS A 63 19.04 -6.16 6.09
#